data_AF-A0A9D3SH06-F1
#
_entry.id   AF-A0A9D3SH06-F1
#
_cell.length_a   1.000
_cell.length_b   1.000
_cell.length_c   1.000
_cell.angle_alpha   90.00
_cell.angle_beta   90.00
_cell.angle_gamma   90.00
#
_symmetry.space_group_name_H-M   'P 1'
#
loop_
_entity.id
_entity.type
_entity.pdbx_description
1 polymer ?
#
loop_
_entity_poly.entity_id
_entity_poly.type
_entity_poly.pdbx_seq_one_letter_code
_entity_poly.pdbx_strand_id
1 'polypeptide(L)'
;MAVYRQKAARTGKIAEALRSIFNAYDLLEHFDINNRRTAALRALPVYLREDDSVFFKTWNTEEMEEPDIADSAVALLSMVNGDSRSTVQFDPTGMAIVLEVPYSDYLLGPYA
;
A
#
# COMPACT_ATOMS: atom_id res chain seq x y z
N MET A 1 35.21 26.25 -3.25
CA MET A 1 35.03 24.85 -3.69
C MET A 1 33.66 24.37 -3.22
N ALA A 2 32.67 24.35 -4.10
CA ALA A 2 31.34 23.82 -3.76
C ALA A 2 31.42 22.29 -3.80
N VAL A 3 31.09 21.65 -2.67
CA VAL A 3 30.99 20.19 -2.59
C VAL A 3 29.69 19.81 -3.30
N TYR A 4 29.77 19.58 -4.61
CA TYR A 4 28.67 19.00 -5.35
C TYR A 4 28.51 17.57 -4.83
N ARG A 5 27.57 17.37 -3.90
CA ARG A 5 27.15 16.03 -3.48
C ARG A 5 26.53 15.37 -4.70
N GLN A 6 27.33 14.60 -5.43
CA GLN A 6 26.82 13.60 -6.35
C GLN A 6 25.84 12.73 -5.55
N LYS A 7 24.54 12.86 -5.84
CA LYS A 7 23.57 11.82 -5.48
C LYS A 7 24.05 10.60 -6.23
N ALA A 8 24.81 9.74 -5.56
CA ALA A 8 25.02 8.38 -6.05
C ALA A 8 23.62 7.82 -6.31
N ALA A 9 23.32 7.52 -7.57
CA ALA A 9 22.13 6.76 -7.90
C ALA A 9 22.28 5.47 -7.08
N ARG A 10 21.45 5.29 -6.05
CA ARG A 10 21.40 4.02 -5.33
C ARG A 10 20.93 3.00 -6.38
N THR A 11 21.84 2.21 -6.92
CA THR A 11 21.58 1.16 -7.92
C THR A 11 21.23 -0.18 -7.25
N GLY A 12 20.78 -0.14 -5.99
CA GLY A 12 20.36 -1.34 -5.26
C GLY A 12 18.90 -1.69 -5.54
N LYS A 13 18.56 -2.98 -5.44
CA LYS A 13 17.20 -3.52 -5.63
C LYS A 13 16.09 -2.69 -4.96
N ILE A 14 16.35 -2.17 -3.75
CA ILE A 14 15.43 -1.30 -3.01
C ILE A 14 15.13 0.00 -3.77
N ALA A 15 16.15 0.65 -4.30
CA ALA A 15 15.97 1.90 -5.03
C ALA A 15 15.37 1.69 -6.42
N GLU A 16 15.60 0.53 -7.05
CA GLU A 16 14.87 0.14 -8.26
C GLU A 16 13.38 -0.10 -7.97
N ALA A 17 13.05 -0.80 -6.87
CA ALA A 17 11.66 -1.01 -6.45
C ALA A 17 10.95 0.31 -6.12
N LEU A 18 11.61 1.21 -5.35
CA LEU A 18 11.07 2.55 -5.08
C LEU A 18 10.90 3.37 -6.36
N ARG A 19 11.85 3.29 -7.30
CA ARG A 19 11.73 3.97 -8.59
C ARG A 19 10.58 3.42 -9.42
N SER A 20 10.32 2.12 -9.37
CA SER A 20 9.16 1.51 -10.02
C SER A 20 7.85 2.07 -9.45
N ILE A 21 7.73 2.12 -8.11
CA ILE A 21 6.57 2.69 -7.40
C ILE A 21 6.34 4.15 -7.81
N PHE A 22 7.37 4.99 -7.77
CA PHE A 22 7.22 6.41 -8.09
C PHE A 22 7.00 6.67 -9.58
N ASN A 23 7.64 5.91 -10.48
CA ASN A 23 7.37 6.03 -11.91
C ASN A 23 5.92 5.67 -12.25
N ALA A 24 5.39 4.60 -11.64
CA ALA A 24 4.00 4.21 -11.84
C ALA A 24 3.02 5.23 -11.24
N TYR A 25 3.39 5.91 -10.15
CA TYR A 25 2.65 7.06 -9.63
C TYR A 25 2.71 8.28 -10.55
N ASP A 26 3.89 8.64 -11.07
CA ASP A 26 4.10 9.81 -11.95
C ASP A 26 3.35 9.68 -13.30
N LEU A 27 3.04 8.45 -13.71
CA LEU A 27 2.21 8.15 -14.89
C LEU A 27 0.71 8.40 -14.66
N LEU A 28 0.26 8.58 -13.42
CA LEU A 28 -1.11 8.94 -13.13
C LEU A 28 -1.29 10.42 -13.48
N GLU A 29 -2.10 10.71 -14.49
CA GLU A 29 -2.31 12.07 -15.00
C GLU A 29 -2.99 13.02 -14.00
N HIS A 30 -3.33 12.55 -12.79
CA HIS A 30 -4.09 13.29 -11.78
C HIS A 30 -3.32 13.41 -10.46
N PHE A 31 -3.21 14.64 -9.95
CA PHE A 31 -2.67 14.94 -8.63
C PHE A 31 -3.66 14.58 -7.50
N ASP A 32 -4.09 13.33 -7.44
CA ASP A 32 -4.95 12.82 -6.38
C ASP A 32 -4.14 12.58 -5.09
N ILE A 33 -4.66 13.07 -3.96
CA ILE A 33 -4.07 12.89 -2.64
C ILE A 33 -4.07 11.43 -2.19
N ASN A 34 -5.08 10.65 -2.61
CA ASN A 34 -5.19 9.23 -2.34
C ASN A 34 -4.09 8.47 -3.07
N ASN A 35 -3.82 8.80 -4.33
CA ASN A 35 -2.74 8.18 -5.10
C ASN A 35 -1.37 8.44 -4.43
N ARG A 36 -1.15 9.65 -3.87
CA ARG A 36 0.06 9.96 -3.07
C ARG A 36 0.16 9.14 -1.81
N ARG A 37 -0.96 9.00 -1.09
CA ARG A 37 -1.03 8.18 0.14
C ARG A 37 -0.74 6.73 -0.18
N THR A 38 -1.33 6.19 -1.24
CA THR A 38 -1.08 4.82 -1.72
C THR A 38 0.38 4.63 -2.11
N ALA A 39 0.98 5.57 -2.87
CA ALA A 39 2.40 5.51 -3.21
C ALA A 39 3.32 5.53 -1.98
N ALA A 40 3.03 6.40 -1.01
CA ALA A 40 3.78 6.46 0.24
C ALA A 40 3.65 5.17 1.05
N LEU A 41 2.43 4.62 1.16
CA LEU A 41 2.18 3.37 1.87
C LEU A 41 2.89 2.20 1.17
N ARG A 42 2.77 2.05 -0.15
CA ARG A 42 3.46 0.99 -0.91
C ARG A 42 4.99 1.07 -0.84
N ALA A 43 5.54 2.27 -0.64
CA ALA A 43 6.98 2.46 -0.46
C ALA A 43 7.48 2.03 0.93
N LEU A 44 6.63 1.98 1.97
CA LEU A 44 7.04 1.69 3.34
C LEU A 44 7.68 0.30 3.51
N PRO A 45 7.07 -0.82 3.07
CA PRO A 45 7.70 -2.14 3.21
C PRO A 45 9.01 -2.23 2.43
N VAL A 46 9.08 -1.62 1.25
CA VAL A 46 10.32 -1.55 0.46
C VAL A 46 11.42 -0.80 1.19
N TYR A 47 11.07 0.28 1.90
CA TYR A 47 11.99 1.06 2.72
C TYR A 47 12.44 0.29 3.96
N LEU A 48 11.50 -0.40 4.64
CA LEU A 48 11.74 -1.19 5.86
C LEU A 48 12.36 -2.56 5.57
N ARG A 49 12.37 -2.99 4.30
CA ARG A 49 12.84 -4.30 3.82
C ARG A 49 11.98 -5.46 4.35
N GLU A 50 10.69 -5.19 4.45
CA GLU A 50 9.67 -6.15 4.89
C GLU A 50 8.92 -6.72 3.70
N ASP A 51 8.37 -7.93 3.88
CA ASP A 51 7.44 -8.51 2.92
C ASP A 51 6.10 -7.80 3.01
N ASP A 52 5.55 -7.38 1.86
CA ASP A 52 4.33 -6.58 1.80
C ASP A 52 3.09 -7.41 1.43
N SER A 53 3.25 -8.71 1.16
CA SER A 53 2.18 -9.59 0.65
C SER A 53 1.10 -9.90 1.68
N VAL A 54 1.45 -9.84 2.96
CA VAL A 54 0.52 -10.01 4.09
C VAL A 54 -0.18 -8.68 4.41
N PHE A 55 0.53 -7.56 4.26
CA PHE A 55 0.07 -6.25 4.69
C PHE A 55 -0.73 -5.50 3.62
N PHE A 56 -0.40 -5.61 2.34
CA PHE A 56 -1.16 -4.99 1.25
C PHE A 56 -2.05 -6.01 0.56
N LYS A 57 -3.37 -5.81 0.65
CA LYS A 57 -4.36 -6.57 -0.08
C LYS A 57 -5.07 -5.66 -1.08
N THR A 58 -5.28 -6.16 -2.29
CA THR A 58 -6.04 -5.47 -3.31
C THR A 58 -7.30 -6.26 -3.59
N TRP A 59 -8.45 -5.59 -3.59
CA TRP A 59 -9.74 -6.21 -3.89
C TRP A 59 -10.40 -5.55 -5.09
N ASN A 60 -10.46 -6.29 -6.19
CA ASN A 60 -11.28 -5.92 -7.33
C ASN A 60 -12.72 -6.40 -7.07
N THR A 61 -13.61 -5.47 -6.74
CA THR A 61 -15.00 -5.78 -6.39
C THR A 61 -15.82 -6.32 -7.56
N GLU A 62 -15.33 -6.19 -8.80
CA GLU A 62 -16.01 -6.65 -10.01
C GLU A 62 -15.51 -8.04 -10.48
N GLU A 63 -14.31 -8.45 -10.07
CA GLU A 63 -13.62 -9.64 -10.59
C GLU A 63 -13.26 -10.70 -9.54
N MET A 64 -13.16 -10.33 -8.26
CA MET A 64 -12.66 -11.21 -7.20
C MET A 64 -13.60 -11.28 -6.00
N GLU A 65 -13.65 -12.46 -5.36
CA GLU A 65 -14.21 -12.60 -4.01
C GLU A 65 -13.42 -11.73 -3.02
N GLU A 66 -14.08 -11.36 -1.91
CA GLU A 66 -13.47 -10.56 -0.85
C GLU A 66 -12.16 -11.21 -0.38
N PRO A 67 -11.04 -10.45 -0.30
CA PRO A 67 -9.76 -11.03 0.04
C PRO A 67 -9.76 -11.53 1.48
N ASP A 68 -9.14 -12.69 1.68
CA ASP A 68 -8.93 -13.22 3.03
C ASP A 68 -7.97 -12.31 3.81
N ILE A 69 -8.53 -11.69 4.84
CA ILE A 69 -7.88 -10.78 5.78
C ILE A 69 -7.85 -11.35 7.21
N ALA A 70 -8.38 -12.57 7.43
CA ALA A 70 -8.58 -13.12 8.77
C ALA A 70 -7.26 -13.38 9.52
N ASP A 71 -6.20 -13.75 8.79
CA ASP A 71 -4.88 -14.01 9.36
C ASP A 71 -3.98 -12.76 9.47
N SER A 72 -4.50 -11.58 9.17
CA SER A 72 -3.74 -10.32 9.17
C SER A 72 -4.05 -9.46 10.39
N ALA A 73 -3.12 -9.37 11.34
CA ALA A 73 -3.24 -8.50 12.51
C ALA A 73 -3.50 -7.03 12.14
N VAL A 74 -2.85 -6.57 11.06
CA VAL A 74 -3.12 -5.29 10.39
C VAL A 74 -2.96 -5.47 8.88
N ALA A 75 -3.91 -4.97 8.09
CA ALA A 75 -3.79 -4.93 6.64
C ALA A 75 -4.30 -3.60 6.07
N LEU A 76 -3.67 -3.13 4.99
CA LEU A 76 -4.20 -2.08 4.13
C LEU A 76 -4.94 -2.71 2.96
N LEU A 77 -6.25 -2.49 2.92
CA LEU A 77 -7.10 -2.95 1.84
C LEU A 77 -7.33 -1.81 0.83
N SER A 78 -6.88 -2.01 -0.40
CA SER A 78 -7.15 -1.12 -1.52
C SER A 78 -8.27 -1.70 -2.37
N MET A 79 -9.39 -0.98 -2.43
CA MET A 79 -10.55 -1.32 -3.27
C MET A 79 -10.40 -0.65 -4.62
N VAL A 80 -10.65 -1.38 -5.69
CA VAL A 80 -10.40 -0.94 -7.07
C VAL A 80 -11.53 -1.38 -7.98
N ASN A 81 -11.91 -0.53 -8.93
CA ASN A 81 -12.96 -0.84 -9.90
C ASN A 81 -12.34 -1.20 -11.26
N GLY A 82 -12.72 -2.36 -11.79
CA GLY A 82 -12.48 -2.74 -13.17
C GLY A 82 -11.02 -3.00 -13.57
N ASP A 83 -10.84 -3.04 -14.89
CA ASP A 83 -9.71 -3.60 -15.62
C ASP A 83 -8.49 -2.65 -15.60
N SER A 84 -7.90 -2.47 -14.41
CA SER A 84 -6.70 -1.65 -14.27
C SER A 84 -5.50 -2.40 -14.85
N ARG A 85 -4.88 -1.82 -15.88
CA ARG A 85 -3.73 -2.42 -16.60
C ARG A 85 -2.39 -2.28 -15.86
N SER A 86 -2.36 -1.62 -14.71
CA SER A 86 -1.13 -1.40 -13.96
C SER A 86 -0.90 -2.56 -12.99
N THR A 87 0.31 -3.11 -12.99
CA THR A 87 0.77 -4.09 -11.98
C THR A 87 0.80 -3.49 -10.57
N VAL A 88 0.72 -2.16 -10.44
CA VAL A 88 0.57 -1.46 -9.17
C VAL A 88 -0.63 -0.53 -9.26
N GLN A 89 -1.69 -0.89 -8.54
CA GLN A 89 -2.95 -0.18 -8.57
C GLN A 89 -2.85 1.06 -7.68
N PHE A 90 -2.77 2.22 -8.33
CA PHE A 90 -2.67 3.52 -7.66
C PHE A 90 -3.91 4.37 -7.80
N ASP A 91 -5.01 3.83 -8.33
CA ASP A 91 -6.32 4.50 -8.42
C ASP A 91 -7.37 3.70 -7.63
N PRO A 92 -7.22 3.60 -6.30
CA PRO A 92 -8.19 2.88 -5.50
C PRO A 92 -9.50 3.69 -5.40
N THR A 93 -10.62 3.04 -5.70
CA THR A 93 -11.98 3.53 -5.41
C THR A 93 -12.16 3.79 -3.92
N GLY A 94 -11.42 3.08 -3.07
CA GLY A 94 -11.41 3.27 -1.63
C GLY A 94 -10.21 2.62 -0.93
N MET A 95 -9.89 3.09 0.27
CA MET A 95 -8.87 2.48 1.13
C MET A 95 -9.43 2.25 2.52
N ALA A 96 -9.14 1.08 3.09
CA ALA A 96 -9.47 0.74 4.46
C ALA A 96 -8.24 0.19 5.19
N ILE A 97 -8.18 0.43 6.50
CA ILE A 97 -7.24 -0.22 7.40
C ILE A 97 -8.03 -1.27 8.17
N VAL A 98 -7.64 -2.52 8.00
CA VAL A 98 -8.18 -3.65 8.75
C VAL A 98 -7.28 -3.87 9.97
N LEU A 99 -7.89 -4.00 11.14
CA LEU A 99 -7.23 -4.31 12.39
C LEU A 99 -7.90 -5.55 12.98
N GLU A 100 -7.11 -6.57 13.30
CA GLU A 100 -7.58 -7.67 14.13
C GLU A 100 -7.81 -7.12 15.54
N VAL A 101 -9.05 -7.17 16.01
CA VAL A 101 -9.38 -6.84 17.40
C VAL A 101 -9.37 -8.14 18.18
N PRO A 102 -8.46 -8.33 19.15
CA PRO A 102 -8.45 -9.53 19.96
C PRO A 102 -9.79 -9.68 20.69
N TYR A 103 -10.34 -10.89 20.66
CA TYR A 103 -11.64 -11.23 21.27
C TYR A 103 -11.76 -10.85 22.76
N SER A 104 -10.65 -10.54 23.46
CA SER A 104 -10.66 -10.15 24.87
C SER A 104 -11.34 -8.80 25.15
N ASP A 105 -11.41 -7.89 24.17
CA ASP A 105 -11.94 -6.53 24.39
C ASP A 105 -13.47 -6.47 24.28
N TYR A 106 -14.13 -7.53 23.80
CA TYR A 106 -15.60 -7.60 23.72
C TYR A 106 -16.26 -8.08 25.03
N LEU A 107 -15.48 -8.53 26.02
CA LEU A 107 -16.01 -8.99 27.32
C LEU A 107 -16.12 -7.87 28.37
N LEU A 108 -15.72 -6.64 28.04
CA LEU A 108 -15.92 -5.45 28.88
C LEU A 108 -16.88 -4.48 28.19
N GLY A 109 -18.11 -4.94 27.95
CA GLY A 109 -19.21 -4.03 27.60
C GLY A 109 -19.52 -3.07 28.77
N PRO A 110 -20.15 -1.91 28.51
CA PRO A 110 -20.44 -0.87 29.52
C PRO A 110 -21.54 -1.25 30.55
N TYR A 111 -21.79 -2.54 30.76
CA TYR A 111 -22.80 -3.07 31.68
C TYR A 111 -22.22 -4.13 32.64
N ALA A 112 -20.95 -3.98 33.04
CA ALA A 112 -20.36 -4.68 34.18
C ALA A 112 -20.45 -3.84 35.44
#